data_AF-A0AAX2JCQ6-F1
#
_entry.id   AF-A0AAX2JCQ6-F1
#
_cell.length_a   1.000
_cell.length_b   1.000
_cell.length_c   1.000
_cell.angle_alpha   90.00
_cell.angle_beta   90.00
_cell.angle_gamma   90.00
#
_symmetry.space_group_name_H-M   'P 1'
#
loop_
_entity.id
_entity.type
_entity.pdbx_description
1 polymer ?
#
loop_
_entity_poly.entity_id
_entity_poly.type
_entity_poly.pdbx_seq_one_letter_code
_entity_poly.pdbx_strand_id
1 'polypeptide(L)' 'MKNLKLDRGAFFIEFYYTGLSIMNSKDLAAYVKLNRWYFDRMNFEIQEQFRQMYRNLKRMEVENGQKN' A
#
# COMPACT_ATOMS: atom_id res chain seq x y z
N MET A 1 9.78 2.17 -13.44
CA MET A 1 9.02 1.97 -12.18
C MET A 1 8.06 3.15 -12.04
N LYS A 2 6.76 2.92 -11.79
CA LYS A 2 5.84 4.04 -11.48
C LYS A 2 6.40 4.84 -10.31
N ASN A 3 6.36 6.17 -10.37
CA ASN A 3 6.74 6.99 -9.23
C ASN A 3 5.70 6.78 -8.12
N LEU A 4 6.06 6.01 -7.09
CA LEU A 4 5.18 5.67 -5.97
C LEU A 4 5.16 6.76 -4.90
N LYS A 5 5.96 7.82 -5.05
CA LYS A 5 5.98 8.93 -4.10
C LYS A 5 4.93 9.97 -4.52
N LEU A 6 4.10 10.39 -3.58
CA LEU A 6 3.15 11.48 -3.80
C LEU A 6 3.88 12.81 -3.94
N ASP A 7 3.30 13.68 -4.77
CA ASP A 7 3.77 15.05 -4.92
C ASP A 7 3.60 15.85 -3.62
N ARG A 8 4.42 16.89 -3.46
CA ARG A 8 4.29 17.79 -2.30
C ARG A 8 2.93 18.49 -2.34
N GLY A 9 2.21 18.44 -1.23
CA GLY A 9 0.87 19.03 -1.12
C GLY A 9 -0.26 18.06 -1.43
N ALA A 10 0.03 16.79 -1.74
CA ALA A 10 -1.01 15.77 -1.87
C ALA A 10 -1.83 15.62 -0.59
N PHE A 11 -3.11 15.30 -0.75
CA PHE A 11 -4.08 15.11 0.32
C PHE A 11 -4.04 13.69 0.89
N PHE A 12 -4.52 13.53 2.13
CA PHE A 12 -4.67 12.22 2.76
C PHE A 12 -5.55 11.27 1.95
N ILE A 13 -6.59 11.78 1.29
CA ILE A 13 -7.50 10.99 0.46
C ILE A 13 -6.79 10.41 -0.77
N GLU A 14 -5.85 11.15 -1.37
CA GLU A 14 -5.02 10.66 -2.47
C GLU A 14 -4.09 9.56 -1.96
N PHE A 15 -3.47 9.76 -0.78
CA PHE A 15 -2.66 8.71 -0.17
C PHE A 15 -3.43 7.39 -0.01
N TYR A 16 -4.66 7.49 0.52
CA TYR A 16 -5.54 6.35 0.76
C TYR A 16 -5.91 5.61 -0.53
N TYR A 17 -6.54 6.30 -1.50
CA TYR A 17 -7.04 5.63 -2.70
C TYR A 17 -5.93 5.17 -3.64
N THR A 18 -4.81 5.90 -3.75
CA THR A 18 -3.65 5.41 -4.51
C THR A 18 -3.11 4.14 -3.88
N GLY A 19 -3.04 4.07 -2.55
CA GLY A 19 -2.61 2.86 -1.85
C GLY A 19 -3.50 1.65 -2.12
N LEU A 20 -4.82 1.83 -2.04
CA LEU A 20 -5.81 0.78 -2.35
C LEU A 20 -5.78 0.27 -3.79
N SER A 21 -5.28 1.08 -4.73
CA SER A 21 -5.15 0.67 -6.13
C SER A 21 -3.99 -0.29 -6.41
N ILE A 22 -3.10 -0.51 -5.45
CA ILE A 22 -1.89 -1.33 -5.63
C ILE A 22 -2.21 -2.82 -5.49
N MET A 23 -1.90 -3.59 -6.53
CA MET A 23 -2.27 -5.01 -6.65
C MET A 23 -1.11 -5.99 -6.41
N ASN A 24 0.04 -5.54 -5.89
CA ASN A 24 1.12 -6.43 -5.47
C ASN A 24 1.75 -5.96 -4.16
N SER A 25 2.24 -6.90 -3.36
CA SER A 25 2.71 -6.61 -2.00
C SER A 25 3.97 -5.75 -1.98
N LYS A 26 4.84 -5.90 -2.98
CA LYS A 26 6.12 -5.19 -3.09
C LYS A 26 5.89 -3.69 -3.28
N ASP A 27 5.05 -3.32 -4.24
CA ASP A 27 4.75 -1.92 -4.54
C ASP A 27 3.96 -1.29 -3.40
N LEU A 28 3.07 -2.04 -2.73
CA LEU A 28 2.31 -1.51 -1.59
C LEU A 28 3.24 -1.16 -0.43
N ALA A 29 4.17 -2.07 -0.10
CA ALA A 29 5.16 -1.82 0.94
C ALA A 29 6.08 -0.64 0.58
N ALA A 30 6.52 -0.56 -0.67
CA ALA A 30 7.34 0.56 -1.16
C ALA A 30 6.58 1.89 -1.09
N TYR A 31 5.32 1.90 -1.50
CA TYR A 31 4.43 3.06 -1.46
C TYR A 31 4.22 3.59 -0.04
N VAL A 32 3.89 2.70 0.91
CA VAL A 32 3.72 3.06 2.33
C VAL A 32 5.05 3.60 2.90
N LYS A 33 6.19 2.98 2.56
CA LYS A 33 7.50 3.44 3.01
C LYS A 33 7.87 4.84 2.47
N LEU A 34 7.63 5.09 1.19
CA LEU A 34 7.93 6.37 0.55
C LEU A 34 7.04 7.51 1.05
N ASN A 35 5.81 7.20 1.44
CA ASN A 35 4.80 8.15 1.91
C ASN A 35 4.48 7.98 3.40
N ARG A 36 5.45 7.50 4.19
CA ARG A 36 5.28 7.16 5.62
C ARG A 36 4.64 8.27 6.45
N TRP A 37 4.94 9.52 6.13
CA TRP A 37 4.38 10.69 6.81
C TRP A 37 2.84 10.72 6.79
N TYR A 38 2.23 10.31 5.67
CA TYR A 38 0.78 10.18 5.54
C TYR A 38 0.26 8.99 6.33
N PHE A 39 0.92 7.84 6.17
CA PHE A 39 0.55 6.59 6.86
C PHE A 39 0.51 6.75 8.38
N ASP A 40 1.56 7.33 8.97
CA ASP A 40 1.69 7.51 10.42
C ASP A 40 0.63 8.47 11.00
N ARG A 41 0.02 9.33 10.16
CA ARG A 41 -1.05 10.26 10.52
C ARG A 41 -2.45 9.77 10.22
N MET A 42 -2.59 8.67 9.47
CA MET A 42 -3.88 8.03 9.29
C MET A 42 -4.37 7.43 10.60
N ASN A 43 -5.69 7.33 10.74
CA ASN A 43 -6.28 6.63 11.88
C ASN A 43 -5.88 5.15 11.90
N PHE A 44 -6.02 4.53 13.07
CA PHE A 44 -5.60 3.15 13.28
C PHE A 44 -6.31 2.15 12.34
N GLU A 45 -7.60 2.37 12.05
CA GLU A 45 -8.40 1.52 11.17
C GLU A 45 -7.82 1.47 9.74
N ILE A 46 -7.46 2.64 9.18
CA ILE A 46 -6.83 2.74 7.87
C ILE A 46 -5.46 2.07 7.90
N GLN A 47 -4.65 2.29 8.95
CA GLN A 47 -3.35 1.63 9.06
C GLN A 47 -3.48 0.10 9.06
N GLU A 48 -4.45 -0.45 9.80
CA GLU A 48 -4.73 -1.88 9.81
C GLU A 48 -5.27 -2.39 8.48
N GLN A 49 -6.10 -1.61 7.78
CA GLN A 49 -6.56 -1.96 6.43
C GLN A 49 -5.39 -2.15 5.45
N PHE A 50 -4.41 -1.24 5.46
CA PHE A 50 -3.19 -1.37 4.66
C PHE A 50 -2.37 -2.61 5.03
N ARG A 51 -2.25 -2.93 6.34
CA ARG A 51 -1.55 -4.12 6.81
C ARG A 51 -2.25 -5.41 6.37
N GLN A 52 -3.58 -5.45 6.46
CA GLN A 52 -4.39 -6.57 5.99
C GLN A 52 -4.26 -6.75 4.47
N MET A 53 -4.33 -5.65 3.72
CA MET A 53 -4.14 -5.67 2.27
C MET A 53 -2.77 -6.24 1.88
N TYR A 54 -1.70 -5.81 2.57
CA TYR A 54 -0.36 -6.39 2.36
C TYR A 54 -0.31 -7.91 2.63
N ARG A 55 -0.89 -8.37 3.75
CA ARG A 55 -0.95 -9.81 4.08
C ARG A 55 -1.72 -10.60 3.02
N ASN A 56 -2.85 -10.08 2.56
CA ASN A 56 -3.66 -10.70 1.52
C ASN A 56 -2.91 -10.81 0.20
N LEU A 57 -2.25 -9.73 -0.24
CA LEU A 57 -1.42 -9.72 -1.44
C LEU A 57 -0.28 -10.73 -1.34
N LYS A 58 0.39 -10.80 -0.18
CA LYS A 58 1.44 -11.81 0.07
C LYS A 58 0.92 -13.24 -0.03
N ARG A 59 -0.26 -13.51 0.53
CA ARG A 59 -0.87 -14.84 0.42
C ARG A 59 -1.20 -15.20 -1.03
N MET A 60 -1.78 -14.27 -1.79
CA MET A 60 -2.10 -14.48 -3.21
C MET A 60 -0.85 -14.71 -4.07
N GLU A 61 0.26 -14.02 -3.79
CA GLU A 61 1.55 -14.25 -4.46
C GLU A 61 2.07 -15.68 -4.23
N VAL A 62 1.96 -16.19 -3.00
CA VAL A 62 2.36 -17.58 -2.67
C VAL A 62 1.44 -18.60 -3.33
N GLU A 63 0.12 -18.41 -3.25
CA GLU A 63 -0.87 -19.31 -3.85
C GLU A 63 -0.73 -19.38 -5.38
N ASN A 64 -0.47 -18.24 -6.03
CA ASN A 64 -0.25 -18.20 -7.47
C ASN A 64 1.12 -18.78 -7.87
N GLY A 65 2.13 -18.66 -7.02
CA GLY A 65 3.44 -19.29 -7.22
C GLY A 65 3.44 -20.81 -7.05
N GLN A 66 2.51 -21.36 -6.27
CA GLN A 66 2.34 -22.81 -6.08
C GLN A 66 1.49 -23.49 -7.16
N LYS A 67 0.75 -22.71 -7.97
CA LYS A 67 -0.08 -23.20 -9.08
C LYS A 67 0.68 -23.33 -10.41
N ASN A 68 1.95 -22.93 -10.45
CA ASN A 68 2.86 -23.09 -11.59
C ASN A 68 3.92 -24.14 -11.26
#